data_AF-A0A6L7J0M4-F1
#
_entry.id   AF-A0A6L7J0M4-F1
#
_cell.length_a   1.000
_cell.length_b   1.000
_cell.length_c   1.000
_cell.angle_alpha   90.00
_cell.angle_beta   90.00
_cell.angle_gamma   90.00
#
_symmetry.space_group_name_H-M   'P 1'
#
loop_
_entity.id
_entity.type
_entity.pdbx_description
1 polymer ?
#
loop_
_entity_poly.entity_id
_entity_poly.type
_entity_poly.pdbx_seq_one_letter_code
_entity_poly.pdbx_strand_id
1 'polypeptide(L)'
;MPTIDLNIMQERELGRLLDYERATCTVDGDLVYRCAFPYRPDDDLQRELVERGALMQKIDDRRGTVVTITSDGYSYFPMLQQEEDERKRRERREVRLVGTAALFAVISMLIGFLLGHFFA
;
A
#
# COMPACT_ATOMS: atom_id res chain seq x y z
N MET A 1 -3.72 5.38 -5.04
CA MET A 1 -2.46 6.13 -5.09
C MET A 1 -2.24 6.83 -3.76
N PRO A 2 -1.16 6.47 -3.03
CA PRO A 2 -0.77 7.19 -1.82
C PRO A 2 -0.53 8.67 -2.13
N THR A 3 -0.84 9.55 -1.17
CA THR A 3 -0.69 11.00 -1.32
C THR A 3 0.77 11.43 -1.49
N ILE A 4 1.69 10.59 -1.03
CA ILE A 4 3.14 10.78 -1.05
C ILE A 4 3.81 9.61 -1.78
N ASP A 5 4.88 9.88 -2.50
CA ASP A 5 5.67 8.88 -3.22
C ASP A 5 7.03 8.71 -2.53
N LEU A 6 7.36 7.48 -2.15
CA LEU A 6 8.53 7.14 -1.37
C LEU A 6 9.35 6.08 -2.10
N ASN A 7 10.68 6.16 -1.99
CA ASN A 7 11.56 5.11 -2.47
C ASN A 7 11.68 3.97 -1.44
N ILE A 8 12.26 2.82 -1.84
CA ILE A 8 12.38 1.63 -1.00
C ILE A 8 13.08 1.90 0.36
N MET A 9 14.09 2.77 0.38
CA MET A 9 14.81 3.10 1.62
C MET A 9 13.96 3.96 2.56
N GLN A 10 13.24 4.92 2.00
CA GLN A 10 12.28 5.77 2.72
C GLN A 10 11.11 4.93 3.25
N GLU A 11 10.56 4.03 2.45
CA GLU A 11 9.53 3.08 2.87
C GLU A 11 10.01 2.24 4.06
N ARG A 12 11.20 1.64 3.95
CA ARG A 12 11.77 0.83 5.04
C ARG A 12 11.91 1.63 6.32
N GLU A 13 12.38 2.87 6.22
CA GLU A 13 12.56 3.73 7.39
C GLU A 13 11.21 4.16 7.99
N LEU A 14 10.24 4.56 7.18
CA LEU A 14 8.88 4.85 7.63
C LEU A 14 8.25 3.63 8.31
N GLY A 15 8.44 2.44 7.73
CA GLY A 15 8.00 1.17 8.32
C GLY A 15 8.62 0.92 9.69
N ARG A 16 9.94 1.12 9.82
CA ARG A 16 10.65 1.00 11.10
C ARG A 16 10.10 1.95 12.17
N LEU A 17 9.80 3.20 11.81
CA LEU A 17 9.23 4.18 12.73
C LEU A 17 7.81 3.80 13.17
N LEU A 18 6.98 3.34 12.23
CA LEU A 18 5.62 2.85 12.53
C LEU A 18 5.64 1.60 13.42
N ASP A 19 6.54 0.67 13.17
CA ASP A 19 6.68 -0.54 13.97
C ASP A 19 7.19 -0.22 15.37
N TYR A 20 8.16 0.70 15.49
CA TYR A 20 8.62 1.19 16.78
C TYR A 20 7.48 1.84 17.58
N GLU A 21 6.68 2.70 16.93
CA GLU A 21 5.53 3.32 17.57
C GLU A 21 4.51 2.27 18.01
N ARG A 22 4.15 1.32 17.15
CA ARG A 22 3.22 0.25 17.53
C ARG A 22 3.73 -0.57 18.71
N ALA A 23 5.01 -0.91 18.75
CA ALA A 23 5.60 -1.68 19.84
C ALA A 23 5.66 -0.93 21.17
N THR A 24 5.76 0.40 21.14
CA THR A 24 6.03 1.23 22.34
C THR A 24 4.81 2.00 22.84
N CYS A 25 3.93 2.38 21.91
CA CYS A 25 2.85 3.34 22.12
C CYS A 25 1.45 2.64 22.10
N THR A 26 1.36 1.30 22.07
CA THR A 26 0.08 0.55 22.09
C THR A 26 -0.19 -0.17 23.43
N VAL A 27 -1.47 -0.22 23.81
CA VAL A 27 -1.98 -1.02 24.95
C VAL A 27 -3.22 -1.76 24.47
N ASP A 28 -3.29 -3.07 24.71
CA ASP A 28 -4.39 -3.95 24.26
C ASP A 28 -4.68 -3.89 22.74
N GLY A 29 -3.69 -3.53 21.93
CA GLY A 29 -3.80 -3.40 20.47
C GLY A 29 -4.22 -2.01 20.00
N ASP A 30 -4.58 -1.10 20.90
CA ASP A 30 -4.96 0.27 20.58
C ASP A 30 -3.78 1.24 20.77
N LEU A 31 -3.57 2.13 19.80
CA LEU A 31 -2.56 3.17 19.88
C LEU A 31 -3.02 4.25 20.88
N VAL A 32 -2.34 4.32 22.02
CA VAL A 32 -2.72 5.21 23.14
C VAL A 32 -2.22 6.64 22.90
N TYR A 33 -1.02 6.80 22.34
CA TYR A 33 -0.46 8.10 21.99
C TYR A 33 0.42 8.01 20.75
N ARG A 34 0.60 9.14 20.06
CA ARG A 34 1.55 9.23 18.95
C ARG A 34 2.93 9.51 19.49
N CYS A 35 3.90 8.76 19.00
CA CYS A 35 5.29 8.87 19.36
C CYS A 35 5.87 10.16 18.69
N ALA A 36 6.73 10.88 19.43
CA ALA A 36 7.51 12.00 18.92
C ALA A 36 8.98 11.60 18.90
N PHE A 37 9.58 11.59 17.72
CA PHE A 37 10.94 11.13 17.47
C PHE A 37 11.94 12.30 17.60
N PRO A 38 13.17 12.06 18.08
CA PRO A 38 14.21 13.09 18.06
C PRO A 38 14.50 13.57 16.63
N TYR A 39 14.60 14.89 16.44
CA TYR A 39 15.08 15.44 15.18
C TYR A 39 16.60 15.24 15.03
N ARG A 40 17.01 14.70 13.89
CA ARG A 40 18.39 14.39 13.53
C ARG A 40 18.68 15.01 12.17
N PRO A 41 19.25 16.22 12.13
CA PRO A 41 19.50 16.92 10.86
C PRO A 41 20.53 16.22 9.97
N ASP A 42 21.41 15.41 10.57
CA ASP A 42 22.43 14.63 9.87
C ASP A 42 21.90 13.30 9.30
N ASP A 43 20.65 12.95 9.60
CA ASP A 43 20.01 11.74 9.09
C ASP A 43 19.27 12.07 7.77
N ASP A 44 19.92 11.74 6.65
CA ASP A 44 19.39 12.02 5.32
C ASP A 44 18.00 11.40 5.10
N LEU A 45 17.75 10.18 5.61
CA LEU A 45 16.44 9.52 5.45
C LEU A 45 15.36 10.25 6.23
N GLN A 46 15.66 10.72 7.45
CA GLN A 46 14.70 11.49 8.23
C GLN A 46 14.39 12.83 7.53
N ARG A 47 15.42 13.50 6.99
CA ARG A 47 15.24 14.75 6.24
C ARG A 47 14.37 14.53 5.00
N GLU A 48 14.69 13.52 4.20
CA GLU A 48 13.93 13.16 3.00
C GLU A 48 12.46 12.82 3.32
N LEU A 49 12.21 12.07 4.40
CA LEU A 49 10.84 11.75 4.82
C LEU A 49 10.06 12.99 5.26
N VAL A 50 10.73 14.01 5.82
CA VAL A 50 10.11 15.31 6.10
C VAL A 50 9.80 16.05 4.80
N GLU A 51 10.74 16.11 3.86
CA GLU A 51 10.56 16.75 2.55
C GLU A 51 9.42 16.12 1.74
N ARG A 52 9.26 14.79 1.84
CA ARG A 52 8.18 14.03 1.20
C ARG A 52 6.84 14.13 1.93
N GLY A 53 6.79 14.77 3.10
CA GLY A 53 5.57 14.94 3.88
C GLY A 53 5.13 13.69 4.65
N ALA A 54 5.95 12.65 4.73
CA ALA A 54 5.70 11.48 5.59
C ALA A 54 5.90 11.81 7.07
N LEU A 55 6.82 12.74 7.33
CA LEU A 55 7.19 13.22 8.65
C LEU A 55 6.99 14.74 8.73
N MET A 56 6.75 15.25 9.94
CA MET A 56 6.62 16.68 10.22
C MET A 56 7.43 17.06 11.44
N GLN A 57 8.26 18.09 11.29
CA GLN A 57 9.00 18.71 12.39
C GLN A 57 8.06 19.54 13.28
N LYS A 58 8.25 19.45 14.59
CA LYS A 58 7.53 20.22 15.61
C LYS A 58 8.49 20.67 16.68
N ILE A 59 8.24 21.84 17.26
CA ILE A 59 8.96 22.32 18.45
C ILE A 59 8.20 21.79 19.67
N ASP A 60 8.90 21.08 20.54
CA ASP A 60 8.43 20.59 21.82
C ASP A 60 9.16 21.32 22.96
N ASP A 61 8.41 21.90 23.90
CA ASP A 61 8.96 22.74 24.97
C ASP A 61 9.95 21.99 25.87
N ARG A 62 9.86 20.66 25.96
CA ARG A 62 10.71 19.83 26.84
C ARG A 62 11.86 19.16 26.09
N ARG A 63 11.67 18.85 24.82
CA ARG A 63 12.58 18.01 24.02
C ARG A 63 13.28 18.77 22.89
N GLY A 64 12.93 20.04 22.67
CA GLY A 64 13.39 20.81 21.52
C GLY A 64 12.69 20.38 20.23
N THR A 65 13.38 20.42 19.11
CA THR A 65 12.79 19.99 17.83
C THR A 65 12.63 18.47 17.79
N VAL A 66 11.41 18.03 17.53
CA VAL A 66 11.01 16.64 17.35
C VAL A 66 10.36 16.43 15.99
N VAL A 67 10.19 15.18 15.60
CA VAL A 67 9.56 14.78 14.35
C VAL A 67 8.41 13.83 14.66
N THR A 68 7.28 14.00 13.98
CA THR A 68 6.08 13.14 14.14
C THR A 68 5.64 12.61 12.79
N ILE A 69 5.06 11.40 12.77
CA ILE A 69 4.50 10.81 11.56
C ILE A 69 3.21 11.58 11.19
N THR A 70 3.10 11.98 9.92
CA THR A 70 1.93 12.70 9.40
C THR A 70 0.77 11.74 9.13
N SER A 71 -0.43 12.28 8.87
CA SER A 71 -1.54 11.46 8.39
C SER A 71 -1.19 10.68 7.13
N ASP A 72 -0.50 11.31 6.19
CA ASP A 72 -0.07 10.67 4.94
C ASP A 72 0.96 9.56 5.19
N GLY A 73 1.90 9.78 6.14
CA GLY A 73 2.83 8.74 6.57
C GLY A 73 2.13 7.52 7.19
N TYR A 74 1.08 7.73 7.98
CA TYR A 74 0.28 6.62 8.54
C TYR A 74 -0.52 5.86 7.50
N SER A 75 -1.10 6.56 6.52
CA SER A 75 -1.95 5.95 5.49
C SER A 75 -1.17 5.32 4.34
N TYR A 76 0.15 5.57 4.24
CA TYR A 76 0.98 5.14 3.13
C TYR A 76 0.86 3.64 2.81
N PHE A 77 1.21 2.75 3.76
CA PHE A 77 1.16 1.30 3.54
C PHE A 77 -0.27 0.77 3.32
N PRO A 78 -1.29 1.18 4.11
CA PRO A 78 -2.68 0.81 3.82
C PRO A 78 -3.13 1.18 2.41
N MET A 79 -2.77 2.38 1.92
CA MET A 79 -3.13 2.82 0.57
C MET A 79 -2.41 2.02 -0.50
N LEU A 80 -1.13 1.71 -0.30
CA LEU A 80 -0.36 0.86 -1.21
C LEU A 80 -0.98 -0.54 -1.32
N GLN A 81 -1.37 -1.14 -0.19
CA GLN A 81 -2.01 -2.44 -0.13
C GLN A 81 -3.39 -2.44 -0.83
N GLN A 82 -4.20 -1.40 -0.61
CA GLN A 82 -5.49 -1.25 -1.29
C GLN A 82 -5.33 -1.20 -2.81
N GLU A 83 -4.33 -0.47 -3.30
CA GLU A 83 -4.06 -0.35 -4.72
C GLU A 83 -3.61 -1.68 -5.35
N GLU A 84 -2.76 -2.44 -4.65
CA GLU A 84 -2.39 -3.79 -5.08
C GLU A 84 -3.60 -4.74 -5.12
N ASP A 85 -4.47 -4.68 -4.12
CA ASP A 85 -5.66 -5.52 -4.05
C ASP A 85 -6.67 -5.16 -5.14
N GLU A 86 -6.84 -3.88 -5.45
CA GLU A 86 -7.63 -3.43 -6.58
C GLU A 86 -7.06 -3.92 -7.90
N ARG A 87 -5.73 -3.87 -8.08
CA ARG A 87 -5.06 -4.39 -9.27
C ARG A 87 -5.31 -5.89 -9.43
N LYS A 88 -5.10 -6.67 -8.37
CA LYS A 88 -5.39 -8.12 -8.36
C LYS A 88 -6.86 -8.42 -8.65
N ARG A 89 -7.80 -7.59 -8.17
CA ARG A 89 -9.23 -7.74 -8.47
C ARG A 89 -9.54 -7.49 -9.94
N ARG A 90 -8.89 -6.50 -10.58
CA ARG A 90 -9.04 -6.22 -12.02
C ARG A 90 -8.49 -7.38 -12.85
N GLU A 91 -7.28 -7.84 -12.55
CA GLU A 91 -6.66 -9.01 -13.21
C GLU A 91 -7.56 -10.26 -13.12
N ARG A 92 -8.11 -10.56 -11.93
CA ARG A 92 -9.04 -11.69 -11.75
C ARG A 92 -10.31 -11.55 -12.59
N ARG A 93 -10.84 -10.33 -12.77
CA ARG A 93 -12.02 -10.10 -13.62
C ARG A 93 -11.69 -10.34 -15.08
N GLU A 94 -10.54 -9.85 -15.56
CA GLU A 94 -10.06 -10.08 -16.93
C GLU A 94 -9.87 -11.56 -17.23
N VAL A 95 -9.19 -12.30 -16.34
CA VAL A 95 -8.97 -13.75 -16.50
C VAL A 95 -10.30 -14.51 -16.57
N ARG A 96 -11.27 -14.17 -15.70
CA ARG A 96 -12.60 -14.80 -15.75
C ARG A 96 -13.30 -14.54 -17.07
N LEU A 97 -13.25 -13.30 -17.56
CA LEU A 97 -13.92 -12.90 -18.79
C LEU A 97 -13.32 -13.62 -20.00
N VAL A 98 -11.99 -13.61 -20.12
CA VAL A 98 -11.26 -14.34 -21.17
C VAL A 98 -11.54 -15.84 -21.10
N GLY A 99 -11.49 -16.44 -19.90
CA GLY A 99 -11.77 -17.86 -19.70
C GLY A 99 -13.19 -18.25 -20.13
N THR A 100 -14.19 -17.45 -19.77
CA THR A 100 -15.58 -17.70 -20.19
C THR A 100 -15.78 -17.57 -21.70
N ALA A 101 -15.14 -16.58 -22.33
CA ALA A 101 -15.22 -16.39 -23.78
C ALA A 101 -14.58 -17.56 -24.53
N ALA A 102 -13.41 -18.04 -24.07
CA ALA A 102 -12.74 -19.21 -24.64
C ALA A 102 -13.60 -20.47 -24.52
N LEU A 103 -14.23 -20.69 -23.37
CA LEU A 103 -15.11 -21.84 -23.15
C LEU A 103 -16.34 -21.80 -24.08
N PHE A 104 -16.95 -20.62 -24.25
CA PHE A 104 -18.06 -20.43 -25.18
C PHE A 104 -17.66 -20.69 -26.65
N ALA A 105 -16.46 -20.24 -27.05
CA ALA A 105 -15.93 -20.50 -28.39
C ALA A 105 -15.72 -22.01 -28.64
N VAL A 106 -15.16 -22.74 -27.67
CA VAL A 106 -14.97 -24.20 -27.76
C VAL A 106 -16.31 -24.91 -27.88
N ILE A 107 -17.30 -24.55 -27.07
CA ILE A 107 -18.65 -25.12 -27.16
C ILE A 107 -19.27 -24.85 -28.53
N SER A 108 -19.18 -23.62 -29.02
CA SER A 108 -19.72 -23.23 -30.32
C SER A 108 -19.07 -24.03 -31.46
N MET A 109 -17.76 -24.24 -31.39
CA MET A 109 -17.01 -25.04 -32.37
C MET A 109 -17.44 -26.51 -32.35
N LEU A 110 -17.62 -27.11 -31.16
CA LEU A 110 -18.10 -28.48 -31.01
C LEU A 110 -19.52 -28.66 -31.55
N ILE A 111 -20.43 -27.71 -31.26
CA ILE A 111 -21.80 -27.74 -31.80
C ILE A 111 -21.78 -27.64 -33.32
N GLY A 112 -21.02 -26.69 -33.89
CA GLY A 112 -20.88 -26.55 -35.34
C GLY A 112 -20.31 -27.81 -36.00
N PHE A 113 -19.31 -28.44 -35.39
CA PHE A 113 -18.73 -29.70 -35.85
C PHE A 113 -19.75 -30.84 -35.83
N LEU A 114 -20.49 -31.01 -34.73
CA LEU A 114 -21.50 -32.07 -34.61
C LEU A 114 -22.64 -31.86 -35.61
N LEU A 115 -23.15 -30.63 -35.76
CA LEU A 115 -24.18 -30.32 -36.75
C LEU A 115 -23.70 -30.61 -38.17
N GLY A 116 -22.47 -30.20 -38.51
CA GLY A 116 -21.88 -30.51 -39.81
C GLY A 116 -21.70 -32.01 -40.04
N HIS A 117 -21.36 -32.78 -39.01
CA HIS A 117 -21.16 -34.23 -39.13
C HIS A 117 -22.46 -35.03 -39.23
N PHE A 118 -23.55 -34.59 -38.59
CA PHE A 118 -24.83 -35.30 -38.60
C PHE A 118 -25.77 -34.88 -39.75
N PHE A 119 -25.62 -33.66 -40.28
CA PHE A 119 -26.51 -33.09 -41.31
C PHE A 119 -25.86 -32.90 -42.70
N ALA A 120 -24.57 -33.20 -42.86
CA ALA A 120 -23.89 -33.29 -44.16
C ALA A 120 -23.62 -34.76 -44.52
#